data_AF-A0A5K3FXR3-F1
#
_entry.id   AF-A0A5K3FXR3-F1
#
_cell.length_a   1.000
_cell.length_b   1.000
_cell.length_c   1.000
_cell.angle_alpha   90.00
_cell.angle_beta   90.00
_cell.angle_gamma   90.00
#
_symmetry.space_group_name_H-M   'P 1'
#
loop_
_entity.id
_entity.type
_entity.pdbx_description
1 polymer ?
#
loop_
_entity_poly.entity_id
_entity_poly.type
_entity_poly.pdbx_seq_one_letter_code
_entity_poly.pdbx_strand_id
1 'polypeptide(L)'
;MHHLLCDKGSSHGHIDHIGAICQHMRKRELNGLAPAVYYLLPQLVEPVKELCRIFSQLHGRDLECFRCPNIVAVDPGSSIQINASWYVESFATDHVVPSQGYILYRQATARGRRIPEVAYTGDTRFSIFTGPAHPDLLRVKLLISEATYLDDSPRLTENAQKYGHVLLRQYAENEHLFRVIELLPLAFLGGTSQVASAFNPFLPEGDPLV
;
A
#
# COMPACT_ATOMS: atom_id res chain seq x y z
N MET A 1 5.14 -25.39 6.31
CA MET A 1 5.40 -23.98 6.66
C MET A 1 5.40 -23.19 5.36
N HIS A 2 4.31 -22.49 5.05
CA HIS A 2 4.23 -21.69 3.82
C HIS A 2 4.92 -20.34 4.03
N HIS A 3 5.89 -20.03 3.17
CA HIS A 3 6.67 -18.81 3.21
C HIS A 3 5.84 -17.64 2.67
N LEU A 4 5.26 -16.82 3.56
CA LEU A 4 4.60 -15.55 3.20
C LEU A 4 5.55 -14.43 2.75
N LEU A 5 6.85 -14.71 2.62
CA LEU A 5 7.86 -13.73 2.21
C LEU A 5 7.69 -13.25 0.76
N CYS A 6 6.73 -13.79 0.00
CA CYS A 6 6.50 -13.43 -1.41
C CYS A 6 5.03 -13.20 -1.77
N ASP A 7 4.14 -13.17 -0.79
CA ASP A 7 2.72 -12.91 -1.03
C ASP A 7 2.50 -11.41 -1.31
N LYS A 8 1.43 -11.09 -2.03
CA LYS A 8 1.17 -9.72 -2.51
C LYS A 8 -0.23 -9.27 -2.09
N GLY A 9 -0.30 -8.19 -1.33
CA GLY A 9 -1.53 -7.41 -1.15
C GLY A 9 -1.61 -6.30 -2.19
N SER A 10 -2.78 -6.12 -2.79
CA SER A 10 -3.06 -4.93 -3.63
C SER A 10 -3.95 -3.98 -2.84
N SER A 11 -3.62 -2.69 -2.83
CA SER A 11 -4.45 -1.66 -2.19
C SER A 11 -5.77 -1.47 -2.93
N HIS A 12 -5.74 -1.39 -4.27
CA HIS A 12 -6.92 -1.19 -5.11
C HIS A 12 -6.68 -1.69 -6.55
N GLY A 13 -7.63 -1.39 -7.45
CA GLY A 13 -7.70 -1.94 -8.81
C GLY A 13 -7.16 -1.06 -9.93
N HIS A 14 -6.53 0.09 -9.65
CA HIS A 14 -5.89 0.88 -10.71
C HIS A 14 -4.74 0.10 -11.36
N ILE A 15 -4.51 0.36 -12.64
CA ILE A 15 -3.65 -0.48 -13.49
C ILE A 15 -2.18 -0.48 -13.05
N ASP A 16 -1.71 0.62 -12.48
CA ASP A 16 -0.38 0.79 -11.91
C ASP A 16 -0.17 0.01 -10.60
N HIS A 17 -1.26 -0.39 -9.93
CA HIS A 17 -1.21 -1.24 -8.72
C HIS A 17 -1.44 -2.73 -9.04
N ILE A 18 -2.36 -3.04 -9.96
CA ILE A 18 -2.75 -4.43 -10.27
C ILE A 18 -2.05 -5.03 -11.50
N GLY A 19 -1.57 -4.19 -12.42
CA GLY A 19 -1.15 -4.61 -13.77
C GLY A 19 0.03 -5.59 -13.80
N ALA A 20 0.86 -5.63 -12.76
CA ALA A 20 1.98 -6.55 -12.65
C ALA A 20 1.58 -7.97 -12.17
N ILE A 21 0.32 -8.22 -11.80
CA ILE A 21 -0.08 -9.47 -11.12
C ILE A 21 0.21 -10.73 -11.94
N CYS A 22 -0.23 -10.78 -13.21
CA CYS A 22 0.00 -11.92 -14.10
C CYS A 22 1.48 -12.06 -14.47
N GLN A 23 2.18 -10.94 -14.67
CA GLN A 23 3.62 -10.95 -14.92
C GLN A 23 4.40 -11.52 -13.73
N HIS A 24 3.99 -11.17 -12.50
CA HIS A 24 4.58 -11.72 -11.28
C HIS A 24 4.32 -13.22 -11.17
N MET A 25 3.09 -13.69 -11.39
CA MET A 25 2.74 -15.12 -11.39
C MET A 25 3.66 -15.90 -12.34
N ARG A 26 3.80 -15.41 -13.58
CA ARG A 26 4.65 -16.06 -14.59
C ARG A 26 6.13 -16.00 -14.23
N LYS A 27 6.61 -14.87 -13.71
CA LYS A 27 8.02 -14.72 -13.30
C LYS A 27 8.36 -15.69 -12.18
N ARG A 28 7.47 -15.93 -11.22
CA ARG A 28 7.69 -16.93 -10.17
C ARG A 28 7.85 -18.33 -10.73
N GLU A 29 6.92 -18.74 -11.58
CA GLU A 29 6.95 -20.04 -12.25
C GLU A 29 8.23 -20.23 -13.08
N LEU A 30 8.61 -19.22 -13.88
CA LEU A 30 9.86 -19.23 -14.67
C LEU A 30 11.12 -19.38 -13.82
N ASN A 31 11.11 -18.88 -12.59
CA ASN A 31 12.23 -18.98 -11.65
C ASN A 31 12.11 -20.18 -10.70
N GLY A 32 11.15 -21.08 -10.91
CA GLY A 32 10.94 -22.25 -10.04
C GLY A 32 10.54 -21.89 -8.61
N LEU A 33 9.95 -20.71 -8.39
CA LEU A 33 9.49 -20.26 -7.08
C LEU A 33 8.07 -20.79 -6.82
N ALA A 34 7.78 -21.13 -5.56
CA ALA A 34 6.43 -21.55 -5.15
C ALA A 34 5.37 -20.49 -5.52
N PRO A 35 4.14 -20.87 -5.90
CA PRO A 35 3.06 -19.92 -6.16
C PRO A 35 2.85 -18.96 -4.97
N ALA A 36 2.67 -17.67 -5.28
CA ALA A 36 2.34 -16.67 -4.26
C ALA A 36 0.83 -16.64 -3.98
N VAL A 37 0.45 -16.22 -2.77
CA VAL A 37 -0.92 -15.84 -2.43
C VAL A 37 -1.12 -14.36 -2.77
N TYR A 38 -2.24 -14.04 -3.43
CA TYR A 38 -2.63 -12.67 -3.77
C TYR A 38 -3.83 -12.26 -2.95
N TYR A 39 -3.64 -11.26 -2.09
CA TYR A 39 -4.68 -10.72 -1.22
C TYR A 39 -5.32 -9.50 -1.88
N LEU A 40 -6.59 -9.62 -2.24
CA LEU A 40 -7.30 -8.60 -3.02
C LEU A 40 -8.60 -8.21 -2.34
N LEU A 41 -9.09 -7.01 -2.62
CA LEU A 41 -10.48 -6.65 -2.31
C LEU A 41 -11.45 -7.63 -3.02
N PRO A 42 -12.58 -8.01 -2.40
CA PRO A 42 -13.48 -9.03 -2.94
C PRO A 42 -13.92 -8.77 -4.39
N GLN A 43 -14.25 -7.52 -4.72
CA GLN A 43 -14.67 -7.12 -6.07
C GLN A 43 -13.58 -7.21 -7.13
N LEU A 44 -12.31 -7.37 -6.76
CA LEU A 44 -11.18 -7.53 -7.70
C LEU A 44 -10.90 -9.00 -8.01
N VAL A 45 -11.41 -9.95 -7.21
CA VAL A 45 -11.08 -11.38 -7.35
C VAL A 45 -11.50 -11.92 -8.71
N GLU A 46 -12.76 -11.74 -9.11
CA GLU A 46 -13.24 -12.25 -10.40
C GLU A 46 -12.63 -11.51 -11.60
N PRO A 47 -12.53 -10.16 -11.62
CA PRO A 47 -11.81 -9.46 -12.69
C PRO A 47 -10.35 -9.92 -12.86
N VAL A 48 -9.63 -10.20 -11.77
CA VAL A 48 -8.24 -10.69 -11.85
C VAL A 48 -8.17 -12.14 -12.34
N LYS A 49 -9.10 -13.01 -11.95
CA LYS A 49 -9.19 -14.36 -12.53
C LYS A 49 -9.44 -14.31 -14.03
N GLU A 50 -10.31 -13.41 -14.47
CA GLU A 50 -10.58 -13.18 -15.89
C GLU A 50 -9.35 -12.62 -16.63
N LEU A 51 -8.59 -11.72 -15.98
CA LEU A 51 -7.31 -11.26 -16.49
C LEU A 51 -6.33 -12.42 -16.69
N CYS A 52 -6.20 -13.32 -15.72
CA CYS A 52 -5.38 -14.54 -15.85
C CYS A 52 -5.84 -15.40 -17.03
N ARG A 53 -7.16 -15.57 -17.22
CA ARG A 53 -7.73 -16.31 -18.35
C ARG A 53 -7.34 -15.68 -19.69
N ILE A 54 -7.46 -14.36 -19.82
CA ILE A 54 -7.08 -13.60 -21.02
C ILE A 54 -5.57 -13.70 -21.27
N PHE A 55 -4.74 -13.54 -20.24
CA PHE A 55 -3.29 -13.69 -20.35
C PHE A 55 -2.87 -15.09 -20.80
N SER A 56 -3.55 -16.13 -20.31
CA SER A 56 -3.34 -17.52 -20.76
C SER A 56 -3.64 -17.68 -22.26
N GLN A 57 -4.73 -17.07 -22.75
CA GLN A 57 -5.08 -17.07 -24.17
C GLN A 57 -4.06 -16.32 -25.02
N LEU A 58 -3.64 -15.12 -24.60
CA LEU A 58 -2.64 -14.32 -25.31
C LEU A 58 -1.28 -15.03 -25.36
N HIS A 59 -0.90 -15.73 -24.30
CA HIS A 59 0.33 -16.51 -24.24
C HIS A 59 0.28 -17.79 -25.10
N GLY A 60 -0.90 -18.19 -25.57
CA GLY A 60 -1.12 -19.36 -26.43
C GLY A 60 -0.86 -20.69 -25.74
N ARG A 61 -0.77 -20.71 -24.40
CA ARG A 61 -0.55 -21.92 -23.60
C ARG A 61 -1.29 -21.83 -22.28
N ASP A 62 -1.91 -22.94 -21.91
CA ASP A 62 -2.60 -23.06 -20.64
C ASP A 62 -1.59 -23.31 -19.50
N LEU A 63 -1.28 -22.24 -18.76
CA LEU A 63 -0.31 -22.26 -17.65
C LEU A 63 -1.02 -22.48 -16.32
N GLU A 64 -0.44 -23.33 -15.47
CA GLU A 64 -1.01 -23.65 -14.15
C GLU A 64 -1.18 -22.40 -13.28
N CYS A 65 -0.19 -21.50 -13.32
CA CYS A 65 -0.23 -20.24 -12.55
C CYS A 65 -1.40 -19.31 -12.93
N PHE A 66 -1.95 -19.45 -14.14
CA PHE A 66 -3.10 -18.68 -14.61
C PHE A 66 -4.42 -19.46 -14.51
N ARG A 67 -4.38 -20.79 -14.56
CA ARG A 67 -5.56 -21.66 -14.44
C ARG A 67 -6.13 -21.63 -13.02
N CYS A 68 -5.24 -21.70 -12.03
CA CYS A 68 -5.60 -21.76 -10.61
C CYS A 68 -4.85 -20.69 -9.82
N PRO A 69 -5.10 -19.38 -10.06
CA PRO A 69 -4.42 -18.33 -9.33
C PRO A 69 -4.83 -18.38 -7.86
N ASN A 70 -3.84 -18.40 -6.97
CA ASN A 70 -4.07 -18.45 -5.53
C ASN A 70 -4.43 -17.05 -5.00
N ILE A 71 -5.72 -16.72 -5.03
CA ILE A 71 -6.27 -15.41 -4.66
C ILE A 71 -7.14 -15.56 -3.42
N VAL A 72 -6.93 -14.69 -2.44
CA VAL A 72 -7.72 -14.60 -1.21
C VAL A 72 -8.41 -13.24 -1.18
N ALA A 73 -9.74 -13.26 -1.07
CA ALA A 73 -10.54 -12.06 -0.83
C ALA A 73 -10.28 -11.54 0.59
N VAL A 74 -10.07 -10.23 0.73
CA VAL A 74 -9.81 -9.57 2.01
C VAL A 74 -10.68 -8.32 2.09
N ASP A 75 -11.67 -8.36 2.97
CA ASP A 75 -12.46 -7.19 3.32
C ASP A 75 -11.63 -6.24 4.21
N PRO A 76 -11.83 -4.92 4.12
CA PRO A 76 -11.29 -3.98 5.10
C PRO A 76 -11.66 -4.37 6.54
N GLY A 77 -10.70 -4.33 7.46
CA GLY A 77 -10.85 -4.77 8.86
C GLY A 77 -10.53 -6.25 9.09
N SER A 78 -10.23 -7.01 8.04
CA SER A 78 -9.83 -8.42 8.16
C SER A 78 -8.45 -8.55 8.77
N SER A 79 -8.26 -9.55 9.65
CA SER A 79 -6.96 -9.93 10.19
C SER A 79 -6.46 -11.22 9.55
N ILE A 80 -5.24 -11.18 9.00
CA ILE A 80 -4.58 -12.30 8.33
C ILE A 80 -3.37 -12.69 9.16
N GLN A 81 -3.31 -13.94 9.60
CA GLN A 81 -2.13 -14.46 10.27
C GLN A 81 -1.07 -14.86 9.24
N ILE A 82 0.09 -14.20 9.30
CA ILE A 82 1.26 -14.59 8.52
C ILE A 82 1.88 -15.82 9.20
N ASN A 83 2.26 -15.71 10.47
CA ASN A 83 2.81 -16.83 11.23
C ASN A 83 2.55 -16.64 12.73
N ALA A 84 3.17 -17.46 13.58
CA ALA A 84 3.02 -17.37 15.03
C ALA A 84 3.49 -16.04 15.64
N SER A 85 4.23 -15.21 14.89
CA SER A 85 4.78 -13.94 15.36
C SER A 85 4.26 -12.73 14.60
N TRP A 86 3.58 -12.91 13.46
CA TRP A 86 3.22 -11.82 12.56
C TRP A 86 1.79 -11.92 12.05
N TYR A 87 1.12 -10.77 12.02
CA TYR A 87 -0.25 -10.61 11.55
C TYR A 87 -0.35 -9.35 10.71
N VAL A 88 -1.30 -9.32 9.79
CA VAL A 88 -1.68 -8.13 9.04
C VAL A 88 -3.14 -7.83 9.31
N GLU A 89 -3.50 -6.56 9.48
CA GLU A 89 -4.90 -6.13 9.44
C GLU A 89 -5.08 -5.15 8.29
N SER A 90 -6.12 -5.34 7.50
CA SER A 90 -6.52 -4.38 6.47
C SER A 90 -7.38 -3.28 7.08
N PHE A 91 -7.41 -2.10 6.44
CA PHE A 91 -8.33 -1.03 6.79
C PHE A 91 -8.76 -0.28 5.53
N ALA A 92 -9.96 0.30 5.52
CA ALA A 92 -10.47 1.01 4.35
C ALA A 92 -9.74 2.35 4.22
N THR A 93 -9.39 2.72 2.99
CA THR A 93 -8.75 4.02 2.68
C THR A 93 -9.71 4.91 1.91
N ASP A 94 -9.48 6.22 1.99
CA ASP A 94 -10.30 7.21 1.31
C ASP A 94 -9.73 7.47 -0.10
N HIS A 95 -10.28 6.82 -1.13
CA HIS A 95 -9.83 6.96 -2.52
C HIS A 95 -11.02 6.95 -3.49
N VAL A 96 -10.80 7.26 -4.77
CA VAL A 96 -11.88 7.34 -5.78
C VAL A 96 -12.51 6.00 -6.15
N VAL A 97 -11.77 4.92 -5.93
CA VAL A 97 -12.26 3.55 -6.03
C VAL A 97 -12.10 2.86 -4.68
N PRO A 98 -12.86 1.77 -4.42
CA PRO A 98 -12.62 0.95 -3.24
C PRO A 98 -11.14 0.61 -3.09
N SER A 99 -10.60 0.93 -1.93
CA SER A 99 -9.18 0.81 -1.62
C SER A 99 -8.99 0.39 -0.16
N GLN A 100 -7.86 -0.24 0.13
CA GLN A 100 -7.48 -0.58 1.48
C GLN A 100 -5.98 -0.42 1.72
N GLY A 101 -5.65 -0.04 2.95
CA GLY A 101 -4.32 -0.12 3.51
C GLY A 101 -4.14 -1.37 4.38
N TYR A 102 -2.92 -1.54 4.88
CA TYR A 102 -2.53 -2.68 5.72
C TYR A 102 -1.65 -2.22 6.87
N ILE A 103 -1.84 -2.82 8.05
CA ILE A 103 -0.94 -2.68 9.20
C ILE A 103 -0.34 -4.04 9.52
N LEU A 104 0.99 -4.10 9.52
CA LEU A 104 1.76 -5.26 9.96
C LEU A 104 2.00 -5.18 11.46
N TYR A 105 1.62 -6.24 12.16
CA TYR A 105 1.79 -6.40 13.60
C TYR A 105 2.75 -7.52 13.93
N ARG A 106 3.58 -7.28 14.94
CA ARG A 106 4.34 -8.34 15.62
C ARG A 106 3.62 -8.75 16.91
N GLN A 107 3.49 -10.05 17.13
CA GLN A 107 2.96 -10.59 18.38
C GLN A 107 4.05 -10.58 19.45
N ALA A 108 3.80 -9.86 20.55
CA ALA A 108 4.68 -9.89 21.70
C ALA A 108 4.47 -11.19 22.49
N THR A 109 5.52 -12.00 22.59
CA THR A 109 5.54 -13.29 23.29
C THR A 109 5.09 -13.20 24.76
N ALA A 110 5.34 -12.08 25.43
CA ALA A 110 5.12 -11.95 26.87
C ALA A 110 3.66 -11.71 27.30
N ARG A 111 2.75 -11.24 26.42
CA ARG A 111 1.38 -10.82 26.82
C ARG A 111 0.29 -11.02 25.75
N GLY A 112 0.59 -11.66 24.62
CA GLY A 112 -0.38 -11.78 23.50
C GLY A 112 -0.76 -10.44 22.86
N ARG A 113 -0.09 -9.33 23.24
CA ARG A 113 -0.30 -8.00 22.70
C ARG A 113 0.29 -7.90 21.29
N ARG A 114 -0.50 -7.39 20.34
CA ARG A 114 -0.03 -7.02 19.00
C ARG A 114 0.65 -5.64 19.07
N ILE A 115 1.84 -5.54 18.50
CA ILE A 115 2.59 -4.29 18.38
C ILE A 115 2.53 -3.87 16.91
N PRO A 116 1.95 -2.70 16.58
CA PRO A 116 1.95 -2.19 15.20
C PRO A 116 3.38 -1.80 14.81
N GLU A 117 3.89 -2.39 13.73
CA GLU A 117 5.27 -2.19 13.27
C GLU A 117 5.30 -1.32 12.02
N VAL A 118 4.53 -1.67 10.98
CA VAL A 118 4.50 -0.96 9.69
C VAL A 118 3.07 -0.72 9.24
N ALA A 119 2.76 0.46 8.71
CA ALA A 119 1.51 0.70 7.97
C ALA A 119 1.84 1.02 6.50
N TYR A 120 0.98 0.54 5.60
CA TYR A 120 0.96 0.89 4.19
C TYR A 120 -0.44 1.37 3.83
N THR A 121 -0.58 2.58 3.28
CA THR A 121 -1.90 3.12 2.94
C THR A 121 -2.31 2.84 1.49
N GLY A 122 -1.35 2.65 0.58
CA GLY A 122 -1.63 2.83 -0.84
C GLY A 122 -2.16 4.25 -1.13
N ASP A 123 -2.89 4.38 -2.23
CA ASP A 123 -3.45 5.67 -2.65
C ASP A 123 -4.64 6.06 -1.77
N THR A 124 -4.64 7.31 -1.31
CA THR A 124 -5.63 7.81 -0.37
C THR A 124 -5.62 9.34 -0.23
N ARG A 125 -6.71 9.90 0.29
CA ARG A 125 -6.78 11.28 0.77
C ARG A 125 -6.20 11.39 2.18
N PHE A 126 -5.71 12.57 2.52
CA PHE A 126 -5.12 12.85 3.84
C PHE A 126 -6.08 12.70 5.03
N SER A 127 -7.39 12.68 4.77
CA SER A 127 -8.46 12.47 5.76
C SER A 127 -8.24 11.23 6.63
N ILE A 128 -7.57 10.20 6.10
CA ILE A 128 -7.28 8.97 6.86
C ILE A 128 -6.37 9.18 8.06
N PHE A 129 -5.67 10.32 8.16
CA PHE A 129 -4.79 10.64 9.28
C PHE A 129 -5.46 11.57 10.30
N THR A 130 -6.22 12.56 9.83
CA THR A 130 -6.93 13.51 10.71
C THR A 130 -8.15 12.87 11.38
N GLY A 131 -8.81 11.95 10.68
CA GLY A 131 -9.75 10.98 11.24
C GLY A 131 -9.19 9.58 11.03
N PRO A 132 -8.32 9.07 11.94
CA PRO A 132 -7.58 7.84 11.75
C PRO A 132 -8.46 6.68 11.25
N ALA A 133 -8.21 6.24 10.02
CA ALA A 133 -8.93 5.11 9.42
C ALA A 133 -8.74 3.81 10.21
N HIS A 134 -7.67 3.75 11.01
CA HIS A 134 -7.40 2.69 11.97
C HIS A 134 -6.76 3.26 13.24
N PRO A 135 -7.13 2.80 14.45
CA PRO A 135 -6.60 3.33 15.73
C PRO A 135 -5.07 3.21 15.89
N ASP A 136 -4.47 2.23 15.20
CA ASP A 136 -3.03 1.97 15.24
C ASP A 136 -2.25 2.61 14.07
N LEU A 137 -2.93 3.28 13.13
CA LEU A 137 -2.31 3.84 11.91
C LEU A 137 -1.15 4.80 12.23
N LEU A 138 -1.35 5.69 13.21
CA LEU A 138 -0.35 6.68 13.64
C LEU A 138 0.56 6.18 14.76
N ARG A 139 0.44 4.90 15.14
CA ARG A 139 1.21 4.27 16.23
C ARG A 139 2.31 3.32 15.74
N VAL A 140 2.39 3.10 14.43
CA VAL A 140 3.43 2.28 13.79
C VAL A 140 4.82 2.91 13.93
N LYS A 141 5.86 2.10 13.73
CA LYS A 141 7.23 2.61 13.66
C LYS A 141 7.59 3.15 12.28
N LEU A 142 6.98 2.58 11.23
CA LEU A 142 7.17 2.99 9.84
C LEU A 142 5.81 3.17 9.17
N LEU A 143 5.57 4.36 8.62
CA LEU A 143 4.38 4.66 7.81
C LEU A 143 4.82 4.83 6.36
N ILE A 144 4.37 3.92 5.50
CA ILE A 144 4.53 4.00 4.05
C ILE A 144 3.22 4.55 3.49
N SER A 145 3.25 5.77 2.98
CA SER A 145 2.07 6.42 2.42
C SER A 145 2.44 7.22 1.17
N GLU A 146 1.43 7.49 0.35
CA GLU A 146 1.62 8.29 -0.85
C GLU A 146 1.87 9.77 -0.52
N ALA A 147 2.52 10.45 -1.45
CA ALA A 147 2.65 11.90 -1.50
C ALA A 147 2.73 12.31 -2.97
N THR A 148 1.59 12.23 -3.66
CA THR A 148 1.51 12.35 -5.13
C THR A 148 1.82 13.76 -5.63
N TYR A 149 1.39 14.79 -4.89
CA TYR A 149 1.55 16.19 -5.31
C TYR A 149 2.55 16.92 -4.43
N LEU A 150 3.62 17.42 -5.04
CA LEU A 150 4.72 18.12 -4.37
C LEU A 150 4.53 19.64 -4.33
N ASP A 151 3.78 20.20 -5.28
CA ASP A 151 3.58 21.64 -5.45
C ASP A 151 2.19 22.10 -4.97
N ASP A 152 2.11 23.37 -4.55
CA ASP A 152 0.94 23.93 -3.86
C ASP A 152 -0.02 24.71 -4.75
N SER A 153 0.00 24.48 -6.07
CA SER A 153 -0.94 25.19 -6.94
C SER A 153 -2.40 24.83 -6.62
N PRO A 154 -3.35 25.78 -6.73
CA PRO A 154 -4.77 25.52 -6.51
C PRO A 154 -5.29 24.32 -7.33
N ARG A 155 -4.81 24.20 -8.57
CA ARG A 155 -5.13 23.08 -9.47
C ARG A 155 -4.69 21.73 -8.91
N LEU A 156 -3.50 21.63 -8.32
CA LEU A 156 -3.02 20.37 -7.74
C LEU A 156 -3.76 20.03 -6.44
N THR A 157 -4.15 21.05 -5.66
CA THR A 157 -5.00 20.88 -4.49
C THR A 157 -6.36 20.30 -4.87
N GLU A 158 -7.01 20.87 -5.90
CA GLU A 158 -8.27 20.35 -6.44
C GLU A 158 -8.10 18.93 -7.00
N ASN A 159 -7.01 18.66 -7.72
CA ASN A 159 -6.73 17.34 -8.25
C ASN A 159 -6.54 16.31 -7.14
N ALA A 160 -5.80 16.61 -6.07
CA ALA A 160 -5.60 15.71 -4.94
C ALA A 160 -6.93 15.30 -4.31
N GLN A 161 -7.82 16.28 -4.07
CA GLN A 161 -9.15 15.98 -3.54
C GLN A 161 -10.00 15.17 -4.53
N LYS A 162 -9.99 15.57 -5.80
CA LYS A 162 -10.79 14.95 -6.85
C LYS A 162 -10.37 13.50 -7.12
N TYR A 163 -9.07 13.24 -7.22
CA TYR A 163 -8.51 11.95 -7.60
C TYR A 163 -8.11 11.08 -6.41
N GLY A 164 -8.22 11.61 -5.19
CA GLY A 164 -8.09 10.82 -3.97
C GLY A 164 -6.65 10.59 -3.54
N HIS A 165 -5.84 11.66 -3.55
CA HIS A 165 -4.41 11.63 -3.28
C HIS A 165 -4.00 12.65 -2.20
N VAL A 166 -2.76 12.55 -1.74
CA VAL A 166 -2.17 13.42 -0.73
C VAL A 166 -1.24 14.46 -1.36
N LEU A 167 -1.32 15.71 -0.88
CA LEU A 167 -0.27 16.70 -1.11
C LEU A 167 0.80 16.61 -0.02
N LEU A 168 2.07 16.78 -0.40
CA LEU A 168 3.19 16.73 0.53
C LEU A 168 3.05 17.75 1.68
N ARG A 169 2.57 18.97 1.39
CA ARG A 169 2.36 20.00 2.40
C ARG A 169 1.42 19.57 3.53
N GLN A 170 0.49 18.65 3.27
CA GLN A 170 -0.46 18.20 4.30
C GLN A 170 0.26 17.43 5.41
N TYR A 171 1.33 16.70 5.08
CA TYR A 171 2.18 16.09 6.10
C TYR A 171 2.88 17.13 6.96
N ALA A 172 3.42 18.17 6.34
CA ALA A 172 4.11 19.24 7.05
C ALA A 172 3.16 20.06 7.95
N GLU A 173 1.99 20.45 7.43
CA GLU A 173 0.95 21.16 8.18
C GLU A 173 0.41 20.34 9.37
N ASN A 174 0.52 19.01 9.31
CA ASN A 174 0.02 18.10 10.33
C ASN A 174 1.14 17.26 10.97
N GLU A 175 2.37 17.77 11.00
CA GLU A 175 3.54 17.05 11.55
C GLU A 175 3.30 16.53 12.97
N HIS A 176 2.50 17.26 13.76
CA HIS A 176 2.15 16.93 15.13
C HIS A 176 1.36 15.61 15.28
N LEU A 177 0.73 15.12 14.20
CA LEU A 177 0.07 13.81 14.18
C LEU A 177 1.07 12.65 14.17
N PHE A 178 2.32 12.93 13.80
CA PHE A 178 3.31 11.93 13.44
C PHE A 178 4.47 11.97 14.44
N ARG A 179 4.70 10.86 15.15
CA ARG A 179 5.72 10.80 16.21
C ARG A 179 7.12 10.41 15.72
N VAL A 180 7.18 9.50 14.74
CA VAL A 180 8.39 9.04 14.05
C VAL A 180 7.93 8.55 12.69
N ILE A 181 8.38 9.20 11.61
CA ILE A 181 8.03 8.80 10.25
C ILE A 181 9.25 8.85 9.37
N GLU A 182 9.61 7.70 8.83
CA GLU A 182 10.34 7.63 7.57
C GLU A 182 9.28 7.58 6.45
N LEU A 183 9.08 8.72 5.77
CA LEU A 183 8.27 8.78 4.56
C LEU A 183 9.12 8.19 3.43
N LEU A 184 8.70 7.02 2.93
CA LEU A 184 9.19 6.49 1.66
C LEU A 184 8.22 6.94 0.56
N PRO A 185 8.51 8.03 -0.18
CA PRO A 185 7.69 8.44 -1.31
C PRO A 185 7.75 7.36 -2.40
N LEU A 186 6.74 6.50 -2.44
CA LEU A 186 6.56 5.47 -3.46
C LEU A 186 5.52 5.94 -4.48
N ALA A 187 5.81 7.06 -5.14
CA ALA A 187 5.19 7.52 -6.39
C ALA A 187 5.90 8.80 -6.91
N PHE A 188 7.22 8.76 -7.10
CA PHE A 188 7.91 9.91 -7.67
C PHE A 188 7.71 9.97 -9.19
N LEU A 189 6.74 10.79 -9.63
CA LEU A 189 6.74 11.41 -10.96
C LEU A 189 7.55 12.74 -10.99
N GLY A 190 8.02 13.21 -9.84
CA GLY A 190 8.87 14.40 -9.66
C GLY A 190 10.34 14.07 -9.31
N GLY A 191 11.22 15.06 -9.29
CA GLY A 191 12.64 14.88 -8.93
C GLY A 191 12.87 15.01 -7.41
N THR A 192 13.93 14.39 -6.88
CA THR A 192 14.30 14.42 -5.45
C THR A 192 14.45 15.84 -4.88
N SER A 193 14.80 16.82 -5.71
CA SER A 193 14.91 18.24 -5.32
C SER A 193 13.59 18.85 -4.83
N GLN A 194 12.45 18.38 -5.32
CA GLN A 194 11.13 18.93 -4.99
C GLN A 194 10.66 18.54 -3.58
N VAL A 195 11.06 17.36 -3.09
CA VAL A 195 10.75 16.92 -1.72
C VAL A 195 11.52 17.73 -0.70
N ALA A 196 12.81 17.95 -0.91
CA ALA A 196 13.63 18.78 -0.02
C ALA A 196 13.07 20.20 0.08
N SER A 197 12.67 20.82 -1.04
CA SER A 197 12.09 22.17 -1.04
C SER A 197 10.74 22.28 -0.34
N ALA A 198 9.91 21.23 -0.37
CA ALA A 198 8.59 21.24 0.25
C ALA A 198 8.64 21.09 1.78
N PHE A 199 9.66 20.41 2.32
CA PHE A 199 9.88 20.30 3.76
C PHE A 199 10.69 21.46 4.33
N ASN A 200 11.53 22.12 3.52
CA ASN A 200 12.42 23.20 3.96
C ASN A 200 11.74 24.34 4.77
N PRO A 201 10.49 24.77 4.49
CA PRO A 201 9.81 25.79 5.29
C PRO A 201 9.41 25.32 6.70
N PHE A 202 9.42 24.01 6.94
CA PHE A 202 8.94 23.36 8.16
C PHE A 202 10.06 22.68 8.95
N LEU A 203 11.27 22.65 8.40
CA LEU A 203 12.45 22.22 9.14
C LEU A 203 12.90 23.35 10.09
N PRO A 204 13.37 23.02 11.31
CA PRO A 204 14.01 24.00 12.18
C PRO A 204 15.20 24.63 11.44
N GLU A 205 15.41 25.94 11.60
CA GLU A 205 16.56 26.63 10.98
C GLU A 205 17.87 25.89 11.31
N GLY A 206 18.50 25.30 10.29
CA GLY A 206 19.85 24.73 10.40
C GLY A 206 20.00 23.23 10.08
N ASP A 207 18.95 22.50 9.72
CA ASP A 207 19.06 21.07 9.35
C ASP A 207 18.79 20.84 7.85
N PRO A 208 19.81 20.90 6.97
CA PRO A 208 19.60 20.65 5.55
C PRO A 208 19.50 19.14 5.26
N LEU A 209 18.41 18.75 4.59
CA LEU A 209 18.33 17.48 3.86
C LEU A 209 19.25 17.56 2.63
N VAL A 210 20.55 17.30 2.81
CA VAL A 210 21.51 17.02 1.72
C VAL A 210 21.80 15.54 1.67
#